data_AF-A0A662HHN7-F1
#
_entry.id   AF-A0A662HHN7-F1
#
_cell.length_a   1.000
_cell.length_b   1.000
_cell.length_c   1.000
_cell.angle_alpha   90.00
_cell.angle_beta   90.00
_cell.angle_gamma   90.00
#
_symmetry.space_group_name_H-M   'P 1'
#
loop_
_entity.id
_entity.type
_entity.pdbx_description
1 polymer ?
#
loop_
_entity_poly.entity_id
_entity_poly.type
_entity_poly.pdbx_seq_one_letter_code
_entity_poly.pdbx_strand_id
1 'polypeptide(L)'
;MRLRILEKRILKAKKLQELLLECIYQGFSLRDLSKILGFSPVTLSKWAKGEWLPKEGHMVEAIEKLKALVRANSSEYSSIQDLSISNVDPSFVFNAEIPKLKRLSKNTIRKLRSIVYGDVRKLNLSLSYLTFYAGTLNITNKVLLHEAGNIVKKAFNLGLIKYSNAAYVALAALKTASLKLRINVDIKPERYDLDPSKYRQVFSKLATYFLA
;
A
#
# COMPACT_ATOMS: atom_id res chain seq x y z
N MET A 1 -12.65 -24.57 26.66
CA MET A 1 -12.50 -23.19 26.14
C MET A 1 -11.54 -23.10 24.95
N ARG A 2 -10.35 -23.71 24.98
CA ARG A 2 -9.36 -23.67 23.87
C ARG A 2 -9.84 -24.31 22.56
N LEU A 3 -10.56 -25.43 22.61
CA LEU A 3 -11.11 -26.10 21.41
C LEU A 3 -12.08 -25.20 20.62
N ARG A 4 -13.02 -24.53 21.31
CA ARG A 4 -13.97 -23.59 20.69
C ARG A 4 -13.30 -22.40 20.01
N ILE A 5 -12.18 -21.91 20.54
CA ILE A 5 -11.40 -20.82 19.94
C ILE A 5 -10.71 -21.31 18.65
N LEU A 6 -10.18 -22.53 18.70
CA LEU A 6 -9.50 -23.17 17.57
C LEU A 6 -10.48 -23.51 16.44
N GLU A 7 -11.68 -24.01 16.77
CA GLU A 7 -12.79 -24.24 15.83
C GLU A 7 -13.21 -22.95 15.13
N LYS A 8 -13.43 -21.86 15.89
CA LYS A 8 -13.74 -20.53 15.31
C LYS A 8 -12.64 -20.03 14.37
N ARG A 9 -11.38 -20.31 14.71
CA ARG A 9 -10.23 -19.91 13.90
C ARG A 9 -10.13 -20.71 12.60
N ILE A 10 -10.40 -22.02 12.66
CA ILE A 10 -10.47 -22.88 11.47
C ILE A 10 -11.63 -22.45 10.56
N LEU A 11 -12.80 -22.13 11.12
CA LEU A 11 -13.93 -21.64 10.34
C LEU A 11 -13.62 -20.35 9.59
N LYS A 12 -12.93 -19.39 10.25
CA LYS A 12 -12.47 -18.15 9.60
C LYS A 12 -11.45 -18.43 8.49
N ALA A 13 -10.55 -19.38 8.69
CA ALA A 13 -9.58 -19.75 7.67
C ALA A 13 -10.24 -20.38 6.43
N LYS A 14 -11.25 -21.25 6.63
CA LYS A 14 -12.06 -21.79 5.52
C LYS A 14 -12.78 -20.68 4.75
N LYS A 15 -13.39 -19.74 5.46
CA LYS A 15 -14.04 -18.58 4.85
C LYS A 15 -13.06 -17.72 4.03
N LEU A 16 -11.84 -17.56 4.52
CA LEU A 16 -10.79 -16.85 3.77
C LEU A 16 -10.41 -17.61 2.50
N GLN A 17 -10.32 -18.94 2.54
CA GLN A 17 -10.07 -19.77 1.36
C GLN A 17 -11.15 -19.63 0.31
N GLU A 18 -12.42 -19.76 0.72
CA GLU A 18 -13.57 -19.61 -0.16
C GLU A 18 -13.54 -18.27 -0.89
N LEU A 19 -13.31 -17.17 -0.16
CA LEU A 19 -13.21 -15.83 -0.75
C LEU A 19 -12.00 -15.65 -1.66
N LEU A 20 -10.85 -16.25 -1.34
CA LEU A 20 -9.67 -16.22 -2.21
C LEU A 20 -9.95 -16.96 -3.52
N LEU A 21 -10.57 -18.14 -3.44
CA LEU A 21 -10.96 -18.91 -4.61
C LEU A 21 -12.01 -18.19 -5.43
N GLU A 22 -13.03 -17.61 -4.80
CA GLU A 22 -14.06 -16.81 -5.47
C GLU A 22 -13.43 -15.63 -6.24
N CYS A 23 -12.48 -14.91 -5.64
CA CYS A 23 -11.76 -13.86 -6.34
C CYS A 23 -10.94 -14.39 -7.51
N ILE A 24 -10.29 -15.55 -7.36
CA ILE A 24 -9.55 -16.19 -8.46
C ILE A 24 -10.50 -16.56 -9.61
N TYR A 25 -11.69 -17.11 -9.30
CA TYR A 25 -12.74 -17.40 -10.28
C TYR A 25 -13.25 -16.14 -10.98
N GLN A 26 -13.34 -15.01 -10.27
CA GLN A 26 -13.66 -13.71 -10.85
C GLN A 26 -12.51 -13.12 -11.69
N GLY A 27 -11.38 -13.83 -11.83
CA GLY A 27 -10.25 -13.46 -12.69
C GLY A 27 -9.12 -12.70 -11.99
N PHE A 28 -9.14 -12.56 -10.67
CA PHE A 28 -8.02 -11.94 -9.94
C PHE A 28 -6.82 -12.90 -9.86
N SER A 29 -5.65 -12.44 -10.30
CA SER A 29 -4.44 -13.22 -10.11
C SER A 29 -3.97 -13.17 -8.65
N LEU A 30 -3.23 -14.19 -8.20
CA LEU A 30 -2.58 -14.18 -6.88
C LEU A 30 -1.63 -12.99 -6.68
N ARG A 31 -1.10 -12.41 -7.77
CA ARG A 31 -0.28 -11.19 -7.72
C ARG A 31 -1.12 -9.94 -7.48
N ASP A 32 -2.36 -9.90 -7.95
CA ASP A 32 -3.29 -8.79 -7.70
C ASP A 32 -3.82 -8.85 -6.28
N LEU A 33 -4.24 -10.04 -5.83
CA LEU A 33 -4.62 -10.28 -4.44
C LEU A 33 -3.46 -9.99 -3.48
N SER A 34 -2.22 -10.31 -3.86
CA SER A 34 -1.03 -9.99 -3.08
C SER A 34 -0.87 -8.48 -2.85
N LYS A 35 -1.12 -7.66 -3.87
CA LYS A 35 -1.04 -6.20 -3.76
C LYS A 35 -2.18 -5.62 -2.93
N ILE A 36 -3.38 -6.20 -3.02
CA ILE A 36 -4.56 -5.72 -2.29
C ILE A 36 -4.48 -6.10 -0.81
N LEU A 37 -4.09 -7.34 -0.53
CA LEU A 37 -4.03 -7.88 0.83
C LEU A 37 -2.71 -7.56 1.54
N GLY A 38 -1.66 -7.20 0.81
CA GLY A 38 -0.35 -6.88 1.38
C GLY A 38 0.48 -8.12 1.77
N PHE A 39 0.06 -9.31 1.36
CA PHE A 39 0.76 -10.57 1.60
C PHE A 39 1.44 -11.07 0.32
N SER A 40 2.54 -11.81 0.42
CA SER A 40 3.20 -12.33 -0.77
C SER A 40 2.28 -13.29 -1.56
N PRO A 41 2.43 -13.42 -2.89
CA PRO A 41 1.63 -14.35 -3.68
C PRO A 41 1.80 -15.80 -3.23
N VAL A 42 3.00 -16.14 -2.73
CA VAL A 42 3.30 -17.46 -2.15
C VAL A 42 2.48 -17.67 -0.88
N THR A 43 2.43 -16.67 0.01
CA THR A 43 1.63 -16.74 1.25
C THR A 43 0.15 -16.94 0.93
N LEU A 44 -0.40 -16.18 -0.03
CA LEU A 44 -1.79 -16.31 -0.45
C LEU A 44 -2.08 -17.65 -1.12
N SER A 45 -1.15 -18.15 -1.94
CA SER A 45 -1.27 -19.50 -2.51
C SER A 45 -1.33 -20.56 -1.42
N LYS A 46 -0.50 -20.47 -0.39
CA LYS A 46 -0.48 -21.43 0.72
C LYS A 46 -1.72 -21.32 1.60
N TRP A 47 -2.28 -20.12 1.76
CA TRP A 47 -3.56 -19.92 2.45
C TRP A 47 -4.71 -20.50 1.64
N ALA A 48 -4.79 -20.22 0.34
CA ALA A 48 -5.83 -20.74 -0.56
C ALA A 48 -5.83 -22.28 -0.60
N LYS A 49 -4.65 -22.91 -0.60
CA LYS A 49 -4.50 -24.38 -0.53
C LYS A 49 -4.70 -24.98 0.86
N GLY A 50 -4.68 -24.16 1.92
CA GLY A 50 -4.85 -24.62 3.30
C GLY A 50 -3.61 -25.22 3.94
N GLU A 51 -2.47 -25.10 3.27
CA GLU A 51 -1.17 -25.54 3.78
C GLU A 51 -0.78 -24.74 5.02
N TRP A 52 -1.11 -23.43 5.05
CA TRP A 52 -0.73 -22.52 6.13
C TRP A 52 -1.95 -21.87 6.79
N LEU A 53 -2.04 -21.98 8.12
CA LEU A 53 -3.06 -21.30 8.92
C LEU A 53 -2.62 -19.86 9.23
N PRO A 54 -3.34 -18.82 8.77
CA PRO A 54 -2.95 -17.45 9.03
C PRO A 54 -3.13 -17.06 10.51
N LYS A 55 -2.46 -15.97 10.92
CA LYS A 55 -2.70 -15.32 12.22
C LYS A 55 -4.07 -14.66 12.21
N GLU A 56 -4.75 -14.63 13.36
CA GLU A 56 -6.15 -14.18 13.43
C GLU A 56 -6.36 -12.74 12.95
N GLY A 57 -5.48 -11.80 13.32
CA GLY A 57 -5.54 -10.43 12.82
C GLY A 57 -5.44 -10.34 11.28
N HIS A 58 -4.55 -11.14 10.67
CA HIS A 58 -4.38 -11.16 9.22
C HIS A 58 -5.60 -11.77 8.50
N MET A 59 -6.29 -12.72 9.13
CA MET A 59 -7.52 -13.30 8.56
C MET A 59 -8.65 -12.29 8.51
N VAL A 60 -8.86 -11.55 9.60
CA VAL A 60 -9.94 -10.55 9.68
C VAL A 60 -9.74 -9.48 8.62
N GLU A 61 -8.54 -8.91 8.55
CA GLU A 61 -8.20 -7.87 7.57
C GLU A 61 -8.34 -8.38 6.13
N ALA A 62 -7.85 -9.59 5.84
CA ALA A 62 -7.93 -10.15 4.50
C ALA A 62 -9.38 -10.47 4.09
N ILE A 63 -10.20 -11.01 5.00
CA ILE A 63 -11.62 -11.30 4.73
C ILE A 63 -12.40 -10.02 4.44
N GLU A 64 -12.18 -8.94 5.18
CA GLU A 64 -12.87 -7.66 4.96
C GLU A 64 -12.52 -7.06 3.59
N LYS A 65 -11.24 -7.07 3.23
CA LYS A 65 -10.76 -6.59 1.93
C LYS A 65 -11.31 -7.44 0.77
N LEU A 66 -11.30 -8.77 0.90
CA LEU A 66 -11.84 -9.67 -0.13
C LEU A 66 -13.35 -9.52 -0.29
N LYS A 67 -14.10 -9.39 0.80
CA LYS A 67 -15.55 -9.12 0.72
C LYS A 67 -15.86 -7.81 0.03
N ALA A 68 -15.06 -6.77 0.27
CA ALA A 68 -15.22 -5.49 -0.42
C ALA A 68 -14.98 -5.63 -1.93
N LEU A 69 -13.97 -6.43 -2.34
CA LEU A 69 -13.72 -6.74 -3.74
C LEU A 69 -14.87 -7.51 -4.39
N VAL A 70 -15.34 -8.58 -3.74
CA VAL A 70 -16.45 -9.40 -4.24
C VAL A 70 -17.72 -8.55 -4.40
N ARG A 71 -18.04 -7.71 -3.41
CA ARG A 71 -19.20 -6.80 -3.47
C ARG A 71 -19.11 -5.76 -4.59
N ALA A 72 -17.92 -5.25 -4.85
CA ALA A 72 -17.70 -4.27 -5.91
C ALA A 72 -17.81 -4.89 -7.31
N ASN A 73 -17.51 -6.18 -7.44
CA ASN A 73 -17.64 -6.90 -8.70
C ASN A 73 -19.03 -7.52 -8.92
N SER A 74 -19.77 -7.85 -7.85
CA SER A 74 -21.11 -8.42 -7.95
C SER A 74 -22.15 -7.44 -8.54
N SER A 75 -21.86 -6.14 -8.65
CA SER A 75 -22.74 -5.17 -9.32
C SER A 75 -22.64 -5.17 -10.85
N GLU A 76 -21.69 -5.90 -11.44
CA GLU A 76 -21.52 -5.99 -12.91
C GLU A 76 -21.83 -7.38 -13.50
N TYR A 77 -22.22 -8.36 -12.68
CA TYR A 77 -22.62 -9.69 -13.13
C TYR A 77 -24.00 -10.06 -12.56
N SER A 78 -25.05 -9.55 -13.20
CA SER A 78 -26.32 -10.26 -13.18
C SER A 78 -26.18 -11.52 -14.04
N SER A 79 -26.65 -12.64 -13.47
CA SER A 79 -27.00 -13.90 -14.15
C SER A 79 -25.88 -14.64 -14.89
N ILE A 80 -25.18 -15.56 -14.21
CA ILE A 80 -24.92 -16.92 -14.72
C ILE A 80 -25.00 -17.92 -13.56
N GLN A 81 -26.20 -18.52 -13.46
CA GLN A 81 -26.51 -19.91 -13.12
C GLN A 81 -25.77 -20.62 -11.98
N ASP A 82 -26.59 -21.10 -11.04
CA ASP A 82 -26.40 -22.29 -10.24
C ASP A 82 -25.62 -23.37 -11.00
N LEU A 83 -24.35 -23.57 -10.64
CA LEU A 83 -23.66 -24.82 -10.89
C LEU A 83 -23.31 -25.41 -9.53
N SER A 84 -24.10 -26.41 -9.17
CA SER A 84 -23.90 -27.28 -8.02
C SER A 84 -22.44 -27.72 -7.93
N ILE A 85 -21.78 -27.33 -6.83
CA ILE A 85 -20.38 -27.68 -6.50
C ILE A 85 -20.22 -29.19 -6.20
N SER A 86 -21.23 -30.01 -6.47
CA SER A 86 -21.26 -31.41 -6.02
C SER A 86 -20.51 -32.40 -6.92
N ASN A 87 -20.03 -32.04 -8.11
CA ASN A 87 -19.42 -33.00 -9.05
C ASN A 87 -18.16 -32.47 -9.77
N VAL A 88 -17.17 -31.93 -9.05
CA VAL A 88 -15.84 -31.69 -9.65
C VAL A 88 -14.81 -32.59 -9.00
N ASP A 89 -14.40 -33.58 -9.78
CA ASP A 89 -13.37 -34.57 -9.47
C ASP A 89 -12.04 -33.85 -9.11
N PRO A 90 -11.32 -34.20 -8.02
CA PRO A 90 -10.09 -33.52 -7.58
C PRO A 90 -8.93 -33.62 -8.58
N SER A 91 -9.13 -34.36 -9.66
CA SER A 91 -8.20 -34.63 -10.75
C SER A 91 -8.26 -33.60 -11.89
N PHE A 92 -9.19 -32.62 -11.87
CA PHE A 92 -9.36 -31.70 -13.01
C PHE A 92 -8.20 -30.68 -13.12
N VAL A 93 -7.32 -31.06 -14.02
CA VAL A 93 -5.99 -30.56 -14.37
C VAL A 93 -5.96 -29.07 -14.71
N PHE A 94 -4.86 -28.44 -14.27
CA PHE A 94 -4.32 -27.11 -14.59
C PHE A 94 -4.00 -26.88 -16.09
N ASN A 95 -4.91 -27.20 -17.01
CA ASN A 95 -4.73 -27.02 -18.46
C ASN A 95 -5.83 -26.13 -19.09
N ALA A 96 -6.29 -25.10 -18.38
CA ALA A 96 -7.05 -24.04 -19.04
C ALA A 96 -6.05 -23.12 -19.77
N GLU A 97 -6.08 -23.13 -21.11
CA GLU A 97 -5.43 -22.12 -21.93
C GLU A 97 -5.72 -20.74 -21.33
N ILE A 98 -4.67 -20.02 -20.93
CA ILE A 98 -4.81 -18.71 -20.29
C ILE A 98 -5.58 -17.81 -21.28
N PRO A 99 -6.84 -17.40 -20.98
CA PRO A 99 -7.56 -16.54 -21.89
C PRO A 99 -6.75 -15.25 -22.03
N LYS A 100 -6.39 -14.90 -23.27
CA LYS A 100 -5.66 -13.66 -23.56
C LYS A 100 -6.56 -12.49 -23.11
N LEU A 101 -6.33 -12.00 -21.90
CA LEU A 101 -7.11 -10.92 -21.30
C LEU A 101 -7.13 -9.72 -22.24
N LYS A 102 -8.33 -9.25 -22.59
CA LYS A 102 -8.53 -7.97 -23.29
C LYS A 102 -7.78 -6.91 -22.52
N ARG A 103 -6.83 -6.24 -23.18
CA ARG A 103 -6.02 -5.16 -22.60
C ARG A 103 -6.96 -4.13 -21.96
N LEU A 104 -6.93 -4.05 -20.64
CA LEU A 104 -7.62 -2.99 -19.90
C LEU A 104 -7.20 -1.64 -20.48
N SER A 105 -8.17 -0.76 -20.73
CA SER A 105 -7.89 0.55 -21.29
C SER A 105 -6.92 1.30 -20.37
N LYS A 106 -5.98 2.07 -20.95
CA LYS A 106 -5.01 2.87 -20.18
C LYS A 106 -5.70 3.78 -19.16
N ASN A 107 -6.94 4.20 -19.41
CA ASN A 107 -7.73 5.07 -18.54
C ASN A 107 -8.24 4.34 -17.30
N THR A 108 -8.69 3.09 -17.42
CA THR A 108 -9.13 2.27 -16.28
C THR A 108 -7.96 1.94 -15.36
N ILE A 109 -6.79 1.62 -15.93
CA ILE A 109 -5.54 1.39 -15.18
C ILE A 109 -5.10 2.66 -14.44
N ARG A 110 -5.28 3.86 -15.04
CA ARG A 110 -4.99 5.14 -14.39
C ARG A 110 -5.92 5.40 -13.20
N LYS A 111 -7.23 5.20 -13.35
CA LYS A 111 -8.21 5.36 -12.26
C LYS A 111 -7.95 4.38 -11.12
N LEU A 112 -7.66 3.12 -11.44
CA LEU A 112 -7.31 2.12 -10.44
C LEU A 112 -6.00 2.47 -9.72
N ARG A 113 -4.99 2.99 -10.43
CA ARG A 113 -3.75 3.48 -9.79
C ARG A 113 -4.01 4.63 -8.82
N SER A 114 -4.84 5.61 -9.18
CA SER A 114 -5.13 6.73 -8.29
C SER A 114 -5.92 6.30 -7.05
N ILE A 115 -6.77 5.27 -7.17
CA ILE A 115 -7.57 4.76 -6.04
C ILE A 115 -6.72 3.89 -5.11
N VAL A 116 -5.87 3.01 -5.67
CA VAL A 116 -5.08 2.03 -4.90
C VAL A 116 -3.80 2.64 -4.33
N TYR A 117 -3.12 3.50 -5.09
CA TYR A 117 -1.85 4.11 -4.65
C TYR A 117 -2.04 5.55 -4.16
N GLY A 118 -3.21 6.16 -4.28
CA GLY A 118 -3.34 7.60 -4.08
C GLY A 118 -2.36 8.38 -4.97
N ASP A 119 -2.04 9.60 -4.56
CA ASP A 119 -0.95 10.38 -5.14
C ASP A 119 0.45 9.90 -4.65
N VAL A 120 0.74 8.59 -4.69
CA VAL A 120 2.09 8.05 -4.39
C VAL A 120 3.18 8.73 -5.23
N ARG A 121 2.82 9.29 -6.39
CA ARG A 121 3.71 10.16 -7.17
C ARG A 121 4.19 11.39 -6.40
N LYS A 122 3.33 12.05 -5.61
CA LYS A 122 3.70 13.20 -4.77
C LYS A 122 4.66 12.79 -3.65
N LEU A 123 4.37 11.66 -2.99
CA LEU A 123 5.23 11.12 -1.94
C LEU A 123 6.60 10.74 -2.50
N ASN A 124 6.64 9.96 -3.59
CA ASN A 124 7.88 9.56 -4.23
C ASN A 124 8.68 10.77 -4.71
N LEU A 125 8.01 11.79 -5.27
CA LEU A 125 8.66 13.03 -5.66
C LEU A 125 9.32 13.72 -4.45
N SER A 126 8.61 13.83 -3.32
CA SER A 126 9.16 14.42 -2.10
C SER A 126 10.33 13.60 -1.53
N LEU A 127 10.26 12.27 -1.58
CA LEU A 127 11.35 11.39 -1.15
C LEU A 127 12.57 11.47 -2.08
N SER A 128 12.37 11.61 -3.40
CA SER A 128 13.44 11.83 -4.36
C SER A 128 14.16 13.17 -4.12
N TYR A 129 13.42 14.23 -3.80
CA TYR A 129 14.03 15.50 -3.38
C TYR A 129 14.80 15.36 -2.06
N LEU A 130 14.30 14.57 -1.11
CA LEU A 130 15.00 14.31 0.14
C LEU A 130 16.34 13.61 -0.10
N THR A 131 16.38 12.58 -0.96
CA THR A 131 17.64 11.91 -1.33
C THR A 131 18.59 12.82 -2.09
N PHE A 132 18.05 13.67 -2.98
CA PHE A 132 18.84 14.68 -3.68
C PHE A 132 19.49 15.66 -2.70
N TYR A 133 18.71 16.26 -1.78
CA TYR A 133 19.25 17.20 -0.79
C TYR A 133 20.25 16.54 0.15
N ALA A 134 19.97 15.32 0.62
CA ALA A 134 20.90 14.54 1.41
C ALA A 134 22.27 14.38 0.74
N GLY A 135 22.28 14.08 -0.57
CA GLY A 135 23.50 14.00 -1.37
C GLY A 135 24.23 15.35 -1.47
N THR A 136 23.50 16.43 -1.83
CA THR A 136 24.13 17.76 -1.99
C THR A 136 24.66 18.33 -0.67
N LEU A 137 24.04 18.00 0.46
CA LEU A 137 24.47 18.41 1.81
C LEU A 137 25.47 17.43 2.43
N ASN A 138 25.89 16.39 1.70
CA ASN A 138 26.82 15.36 2.14
C ASN A 138 26.43 14.68 3.47
N ILE A 139 25.12 14.45 3.65
CA ILE A 139 24.55 13.85 4.86
C ILE A 139 24.64 12.34 4.75
N THR A 140 25.57 11.74 5.51
CA THR A 140 25.77 10.29 5.56
C THR A 140 25.09 9.64 6.77
N ASN A 141 24.56 10.44 7.70
CA ASN A 141 23.92 9.93 8.92
C ASN A 141 22.57 9.25 8.60
N LYS A 142 22.56 7.92 8.64
CA LYS A 142 21.39 7.08 8.37
C LYS A 142 20.21 7.35 9.30
N VAL A 143 20.47 7.70 10.57
CA VAL A 143 19.43 7.98 11.57
C VAL A 143 18.67 9.25 11.19
N LEU A 144 19.39 10.29 10.78
CA LEU A 144 18.79 11.55 10.33
C LEU A 144 17.94 11.36 9.08
N LEU A 145 18.46 10.61 8.10
CA LEU A 145 17.73 10.34 6.86
C LEU A 145 16.47 9.50 7.08
N HIS A 146 16.54 8.53 7.99
CA HIS A 146 15.38 7.72 8.36
C HIS A 146 14.30 8.55 9.04
N GLU A 147 14.67 9.41 10.01
CA GLU A 147 13.73 10.33 10.66
C GLU A 147 13.13 11.33 9.67
N ALA A 148 13.94 11.94 8.80
CA ALA A 148 13.45 12.84 7.76
C ALA A 148 12.46 12.13 6.83
N GLY A 149 12.76 10.89 6.40
CA GLY A 149 11.86 10.07 5.60
C GLY A 149 10.54 9.74 6.32
N ASN A 150 10.58 9.48 7.63
CA ASN A 150 9.38 9.27 8.44
C ASN A 150 8.53 10.54 8.55
N ILE A 151 9.14 11.71 8.71
CA ILE A 151 8.44 13.00 8.71
C ILE A 151 7.72 13.24 7.39
N VAL A 152 8.37 12.97 6.24
CA VAL A 152 7.75 13.08 4.92
C VAL A 152 6.56 12.12 4.77
N LYS A 153 6.69 10.86 5.20
CA LYS A 153 5.57 9.89 5.16
C LYS A 153 4.39 10.34 6.03
N LYS A 154 4.65 10.84 7.23
CA LYS A 154 3.60 11.36 8.12
C LYS A 154 2.95 12.62 7.53
N ALA A 155 3.73 13.53 6.95
CA ALA A 155 3.21 14.71 6.27
C ALA A 155 2.33 14.37 5.05
N PHE A 156 2.64 13.27 4.34
CA PHE A 156 1.80 12.74 3.27
C PHE A 156 0.45 12.23 3.79
N ASN A 157 0.47 11.45 4.87
CA ASN A 157 -0.76 10.95 5.50
C ASN A 157 -1.67 12.08 6.00
N LEU A 158 -1.07 13.21 6.41
CA LEU A 158 -1.79 14.43 6.81
C LEU A 158 -2.26 15.29 5.62
N GLY A 159 -1.98 14.89 4.37
CA GLY A 159 -2.39 15.63 3.16
C GLY A 159 -1.63 16.93 2.92
N LEU A 160 -0.49 17.16 3.60
CA LEU A 160 0.29 18.40 3.50
C LEU A 160 1.12 18.48 2.22
N ILE A 161 1.36 17.34 1.54
CA ILE A 161 2.19 17.26 0.35
C ILE A 161 1.37 17.54 -0.92
N LYS A 162 1.70 18.64 -1.58
CA LYS A 162 1.24 18.98 -2.94
C LYS A 162 2.41 18.88 -3.91
N TYR A 163 2.15 18.69 -5.21
CA TYR A 163 3.21 18.64 -6.23
C TYR A 163 4.09 19.90 -6.20
N SER A 164 3.46 21.08 -6.08
CA SER A 164 4.15 22.37 -5.98
C SER A 164 5.08 22.50 -4.77
N ASN A 165 4.77 21.77 -3.69
CA ASN A 165 5.42 21.94 -2.40
C ASN A 165 6.31 20.73 -2.03
N ALA A 166 6.43 19.72 -2.90
CA ALA A 166 7.18 18.49 -2.61
C ALA A 166 8.66 18.76 -2.29
N ALA A 167 9.30 19.66 -3.06
CA ALA A 167 10.68 20.09 -2.82
C ALA A 167 10.83 20.81 -1.47
N TYR A 168 9.90 21.70 -1.13
CA TYR A 168 9.90 22.44 0.14
C TYR A 168 9.70 21.53 1.34
N VAL A 169 8.77 20.57 1.24
CA VAL A 169 8.50 19.60 2.31
C VAL A 169 9.71 18.72 2.57
N ALA A 170 10.40 18.27 1.52
CA ALA A 170 11.60 17.44 1.66
C ALA A 170 12.73 18.18 2.41
N LEU A 171 12.99 19.43 2.02
CA LEU A 171 14.03 20.26 2.65
C LEU A 171 13.66 20.61 4.11
N ALA A 172 12.39 20.96 4.34
CA ALA A 172 11.90 21.29 5.67
C ALA A 172 11.88 20.07 6.60
N ALA A 173 11.52 18.88 6.09
CA ALA A 173 11.58 17.62 6.83
C ALA A 173 13.01 17.28 7.27
N LEU A 174 14.00 17.60 6.43
CA LEU A 174 15.39 17.40 6.75
C LEU A 174 15.83 18.36 7.87
N LYS A 175 15.42 19.63 7.82
CA LYS A 175 15.67 20.61 8.90
C LYS A 175 14.99 20.22 10.20
N THR A 176 13.73 19.78 10.17
CA THR A 176 13.02 19.37 11.39
C THR A 176 13.64 18.12 12.01
N ALA A 177 14.03 17.14 11.19
CA ALA A 177 14.76 15.97 11.67
C ALA A 177 16.12 16.34 12.28
N SER A 178 16.85 17.28 11.67
CA SER A 178 18.14 17.73 12.19
C SER A 178 17.99 18.41 13.55
N LEU A 179 16.97 19.26 13.70
CA LEU A 179 16.65 19.92 14.99
C LEU A 179 16.25 18.90 16.06
N LYS A 180 15.40 17.93 15.72
CA LYS A 180 14.96 16.87 16.62
C LYS A 180 16.13 16.03 17.15
N LEU A 181 17.11 15.75 16.29
CA LEU A 181 18.31 14.99 16.63
C LEU A 181 19.46 15.85 17.14
N ARG A 182 19.27 17.18 17.27
CA ARG A 182 20.31 18.16 17.65
C ARG A 182 21.55 18.13 16.76
N ILE A 183 21.38 17.79 15.48
CA ILE A 183 22.43 17.80 14.46
C ILE A 183 22.37 19.14 13.73
N ASN A 184 23.50 19.84 13.66
CA ASN A 184 23.56 21.09 12.92
C ASN A 184 23.67 20.80 11.42
N VAL A 185 22.68 21.25 10.65
CA VAL A 185 22.67 21.17 9.19
C VAL A 185 22.35 22.56 8.65
N ASP A 186 23.28 23.10 7.87
CA ASP A 186 23.16 24.39 7.21
C ASP A 186 22.34 24.24 5.93
N ILE A 187 21.05 24.53 6.08
CA ILE A 187 20.07 24.45 5.00
C ILE A 187 19.78 25.87 4.51
N LYS A 188 20.17 26.15 3.27
CA LYS A 188 19.90 27.40 2.57
C LYS A 188 18.99 27.12 1.37
N PRO A 189 17.69 27.49 1.41
CA PRO A 189 16.74 27.19 0.33
C PRO A 189 17.12 27.86 -0.99
N GLU A 190 17.81 29.00 -0.95
CA GLU A 190 18.33 29.74 -2.10
C GLU A 190 19.27 28.91 -2.99
N ARG A 191 19.99 27.94 -2.41
CA ARG A 191 20.89 27.05 -3.17
C ARG A 191 20.16 26.10 -4.12
N TYR A 192 18.84 26.02 -4.01
CA TYR A 192 17.98 25.09 -4.74
C TYR A 192 16.88 25.80 -5.54
N ASP A 193 17.04 27.10 -5.78
CA ASP A 193 16.04 27.96 -6.45
C ASP A 193 14.66 27.92 -5.77
N LEU A 194 14.63 27.77 -4.45
CA LEU A 194 13.40 27.73 -3.66
C LEU A 194 13.14 29.07 -2.97
N ASP A 195 11.89 29.53 -3.04
CA ASP A 195 11.44 30.75 -2.37
C ASP A 195 11.60 30.64 -0.84
N PRO A 196 12.41 31.51 -0.19
CA PRO A 196 12.65 31.44 1.25
C PRO A 196 11.36 31.63 2.08
N SER A 197 10.47 32.50 1.61
CA SER A 197 9.19 32.79 2.28
C SER A 197 8.25 31.58 2.29
N LYS A 198 8.14 30.87 1.14
CA LYS A 198 7.33 29.65 1.05
C LYS A 198 7.94 28.52 1.87
N TYR A 199 9.28 28.40 1.85
CA TYR A 199 9.99 27.44 2.68
C TYR A 199 9.69 27.64 4.17
N ARG A 200 9.78 28.88 4.68
CA ARG A 200 9.49 29.18 6.09
C ARG A 200 8.06 28.80 6.49
N GLN A 201 7.08 29.04 5.62
CA GLN A 201 5.68 28.65 5.87
C GLN A 201 5.48 27.12 5.93
N VAL A 202 6.16 26.37 5.06
CA VAL A 202 6.09 24.90 5.06
C VAL A 202 6.84 24.34 6.28
N PHE A 203 8.00 24.91 6.61
CA PHE A 203 8.78 24.54 7.77
C PHE A 203 8.05 24.80 9.09
N SER A 204 7.42 25.96 9.26
CA SER A 204 6.66 26.25 10.48
C SER A 204 5.52 25.24 10.70
N LYS A 205 4.78 24.91 9.64
CA LYS A 205 3.74 23.87 9.68
C LYS A 205 4.30 22.51 10.07
N LEU A 206 5.45 22.10 9.52
CA LEU A 206 6.04 20.81 9.89
C LEU A 206 6.61 20.84 11.31
N ALA A 207 7.21 21.94 11.73
CA ALA A 207 7.73 22.10 13.08
C ALA A 207 6.62 21.98 14.13
N THR A 208 5.44 22.59 13.92
CA THR A 208 4.31 22.47 14.85
C THR A 208 3.81 21.03 15.03
N TYR A 209 3.94 20.17 14.02
CA TYR A 209 3.48 18.77 14.11
C TYR A 209 4.54 17.80 14.66
N PHE A 210 5.83 18.12 14.53
CA PHE A 210 6.90 17.15 14.77
C PHE A 210 7.95 17.56 15.80
N LEU A 211 7.94 18.82 16.25
CA LEU A 211 8.85 19.37 17.27
C LEU A 211 8.13 19.88 18.53
N ALA A 212 6.81 20.05 18.48
CA ALA A 212 5.98 20.27 19.67
C ALA A 212 5.73 18.95 20.41
#